data_AF-A0A1Y2ADM7-F1
#
_entry.id   AF-A0A1Y2ADM7-F1
#
_cell.length_a   1.000
_cell.length_b   1.000
_cell.length_c   1.000
_cell.angle_alpha   90.00
_cell.angle_beta   90.00
_cell.angle_gamma   90.00
#
_symmetry.space_group_name_H-M   'P 1'
#
loop_
_entity.id
_entity.type
_entity.pdbx_description
1 polymer ?
#
loop_
_entity_poly.entity_id
_entity_poly.type
_entity_poly.pdbx_seq_one_letter_code
_entity_poly.pdbx_strand_id
1 'polypeptide(L)'
;MNFENFEEFEKNFVFNLQTENDNCIALLDNNKELIETKLGGPNNLKIIHKFVAYIKDAVLKNNGEFVLIQTILYHSSMQNVFSEFKKSTILIEACESKNTHAIEWLLTNGY
;
A
#
# COMPACT_ATOMS: atom_id res chain seq x y z
N MET A 1 -16.30 -4.02 7.22
CA MET A 1 -16.19 -5.49 7.37
C MET A 1 -15.01 -5.75 8.27
N ASN A 2 -15.21 -6.54 9.33
CA ASN A 2 -14.16 -6.91 10.27
C ASN A 2 -13.76 -8.35 10.01
N PHE A 3 -12.47 -8.65 10.09
CA PHE A 3 -11.92 -9.98 9.86
C PHE A 3 -11.41 -10.58 11.16
N GLU A 4 -11.59 -11.89 11.31
CA GLU A 4 -11.14 -12.63 12.48
C GLU A 4 -9.63 -12.91 12.45
N ASN A 5 -9.03 -12.92 11.25
CA ASN A 5 -7.61 -13.17 11.06
C ASN A 5 -7.00 -12.26 9.99
N PHE A 6 -5.68 -12.09 10.08
CA PHE A 6 -4.93 -11.18 9.21
C PHE A 6 -4.85 -11.66 7.76
N GLU A 7 -4.84 -12.97 7.51
CA GLU A 7 -4.74 -13.51 6.15
C GLU A 7 -6.00 -13.20 5.33
N GLU A 8 -7.17 -13.23 5.96
CA GLU A 8 -8.43 -12.87 5.32
C GLU A 8 -8.51 -11.38 5.04
N PHE A 9 -8.10 -10.55 6.01
CA PHE A 9 -7.92 -9.11 5.80
C PHE A 9 -6.99 -8.84 4.62
N GLU A 10 -5.82 -9.47 4.61
CA GLU A 10 -4.80 -9.27 3.58
C GLU A 10 -5.34 -9.62 2.18
N LYS A 11 -6.00 -10.77 2.03
CA LYS A 11 -6.60 -11.17 0.74
C LYS A 11 -7.62 -10.15 0.25
N ASN A 12 -8.51 -9.69 1.12
CA ASN A 12 -9.53 -8.71 0.76
C ASN A 12 -8.91 -7.34 0.46
N PHE A 13 -7.93 -6.91 1.25
CA PHE A 13 -7.21 -5.67 1.02
C PHE A 13 -6.53 -5.66 -0.35
N VAL A 14 -5.79 -6.73 -0.69
CA VAL A 14 -5.10 -6.86 -2.00
C VAL A 14 -6.10 -6.87 -3.15
N PHE A 15 -7.21 -7.60 -3.00
CA PHE A 15 -8.26 -7.62 -4.02
C PHE A 15 -8.84 -6.22 -4.29
N ASN A 16 -9.17 -5.48 -3.23
CA ASN A 16 -9.70 -4.11 -3.36
C ASN A 16 -8.66 -3.14 -3.91
N LEU A 17 -7.38 -3.29 -3.53
CA LEU A 17 -6.28 -2.46 -4.04
C LEU A 17 -6.09 -2.64 -5.55
N GLN A 18 -6.14 -3.89 -6.04
CA GLN A 18 -5.96 -4.22 -7.46
C GLN A 18 -7.16 -3.86 -8.32
N THR A 19 -8.34 -3.70 -7.73
CA THR A 19 -9.58 -3.34 -8.41
C THR A 19 -9.94 -1.86 -8.24
N GLU A 20 -9.02 -1.06 -7.68
CA GLU A 20 -9.19 0.37 -7.38
C GLU A 20 -10.48 0.66 -6.59
N ASN A 21 -10.82 -0.23 -5.65
CA ASN A 21 -12.02 -0.12 -4.86
C ASN A 21 -11.75 0.64 -3.56
N ASP A 22 -12.42 1.78 -3.38
CA ASP A 22 -12.34 2.64 -2.18
C ASP A 22 -12.70 1.92 -0.87
N ASN A 23 -13.32 0.74 -0.94
CA ASN A 23 -13.50 -0.17 0.19
C ASN A 23 -12.18 -0.49 0.91
N CYS A 24 -11.02 -0.36 0.26
CA CYS A 24 -9.71 -0.44 0.91
C CYS A 24 -9.65 0.41 2.19
N ILE A 25 -10.11 1.65 2.16
CA ILE A 25 -10.04 2.56 3.31
C ILE A 25 -10.94 2.06 4.44
N ALA A 26 -12.16 1.66 4.11
CA ALA A 26 -13.07 1.07 5.09
C ALA A 26 -12.50 -0.22 5.70
N LEU A 27 -11.75 -1.03 4.94
CA LEU A 27 -11.07 -2.21 5.49
C LEU A 27 -9.96 -1.82 6.48
N LEU A 28 -9.22 -0.73 6.22
CA LEU A 28 -8.19 -0.23 7.14
C LEU A 28 -8.78 0.27 8.45
N ASP A 29 -9.85 1.07 8.39
CA ASP A 29 -10.51 1.62 9.58
C ASP A 29 -11.11 0.50 10.45
N ASN A 30 -11.84 -0.41 9.83
CA ASN A 30 -12.57 -1.47 10.52
C ASN A 30 -11.67 -2.53 11.16
N ASN A 31 -10.42 -2.66 10.69
CA ASN A 31 -9.49 -3.70 11.14
C ASN A 31 -8.23 -3.13 11.80
N LYS A 32 -8.30 -1.89 12.29
CA LYS A 32 -7.16 -1.14 12.82
C LYS A 32 -6.34 -1.93 13.84
N GLU A 33 -6.97 -2.51 14.86
CA GLU A 33 -6.26 -3.28 15.90
C GLU A 33 -5.51 -4.48 15.31
N LEU A 34 -6.17 -5.25 14.44
CA LEU A 34 -5.58 -6.40 13.75
C LEU A 34 -4.37 -5.97 12.91
N ILE A 35 -4.50 -4.86 12.18
CA ILE A 35 -3.43 -4.29 11.37
C ILE A 35 -2.27 -3.83 12.25
N GLU A 36 -2.52 -3.11 13.33
CA GLU A 36 -1.48 -2.60 14.24
C GLU A 36 -0.66 -3.74 14.86
N THR A 37 -1.27 -4.89 15.18
CA THR A 37 -0.52 -6.05 15.68
C THR A 37 0.48 -6.62 14.67
N LYS A 38 0.21 -6.46 13.36
CA LYS A 38 1.02 -7.04 12.27
C LYS A 38 1.90 -6.03 11.55
N LEU A 39 1.45 -4.79 11.40
CA LEU A 39 2.15 -3.73 10.68
C LEU A 39 2.64 -2.61 11.60
N GLY A 40 2.15 -2.50 12.84
CA GLY A 40 2.51 -1.41 13.77
C GLY A 40 3.87 -1.59 14.44
N GLY A 41 4.39 -2.81 14.52
CA GLY A 41 5.69 -3.10 15.13
C GLY A 41 6.83 -3.24 14.11
N PRO A 42 8.05 -2.72 14.40
CA PRO A 42 9.20 -2.85 13.51
C PRO A 42 9.70 -4.30 13.36
N ASN A 43 9.28 -5.22 14.24
CA ASN A 43 9.70 -6.63 14.19
C ASN A 43 9.02 -7.45 13.07
N ASN A 44 8.00 -6.89 12.42
CA ASN A 44 7.23 -7.58 11.38
C ASN A 44 7.64 -7.14 9.96
N LEU A 45 8.92 -6.82 9.74
CA LEU A 45 9.44 -6.33 8.45
C LEU A 45 9.02 -7.20 7.27
N LYS A 46 8.98 -8.53 7.42
CA LYS A 46 8.56 -9.45 6.35
C LYS A 46 7.13 -9.16 5.87
N ILE A 47 6.20 -8.86 6.78
CA ILE A 47 4.81 -8.54 6.44
C ILE A 47 4.74 -7.13 5.85
N ILE A 48 5.48 -6.17 6.45
CA ILE A 48 5.55 -4.80 5.94
C ILE A 48 6.08 -4.77 4.49
N HIS A 49 7.17 -5.47 4.19
CA HIS A 49 7.74 -5.57 2.84
C HIS A 49 6.79 -6.23 1.84
N LYS A 50 5.97 -7.19 2.30
CA LYS A 50 4.92 -7.79 1.49
C LYS A 50 3.86 -6.76 1.09
N PHE A 51 3.42 -5.92 2.03
CA PHE A 51 2.50 -4.82 1.75
C PHE A 51 3.10 -3.75 0.85
N VAL A 52 4.37 -3.39 1.06
CA VAL A 52 5.11 -2.52 0.14
C VAL A 52 5.10 -3.10 -1.28
N ALA A 53 5.35 -4.40 -1.45
CA ALA A 53 5.32 -5.04 -2.75
C ALA A 53 3.94 -4.96 -3.42
N TYR A 54 2.85 -5.14 -2.66
CA TYR A 54 1.49 -4.99 -3.20
C TYR A 54 1.20 -3.57 -3.67
N ILE A 55 1.60 -2.56 -2.90
CA ILE A 55 1.41 -1.17 -3.27
C ILE A 55 2.28 -0.79 -4.47
N LYS A 56 3.53 -1.25 -4.52
CA LYS A 56 4.40 -1.05 -5.68
C LYS A 56 3.79 -1.64 -6.95
N ASP A 57 3.28 -2.87 -6.86
CA ASP A 57 2.61 -3.54 -7.98
C ASP A 57 1.40 -2.74 -8.47
N ALA A 58 0.57 -2.23 -7.53
CA ALA A 58 -0.55 -1.37 -7.86
C ALA A 58 -0.11 -0.08 -8.55
N VAL A 59 0.92 0.61 -8.04
CA VAL A 59 1.45 1.84 -8.65
C VAL A 59 1.99 1.58 -10.06
N LEU A 60 2.78 0.52 -10.25
CA LEU A 60 3.44 0.24 -11.53
C LEU A 60 2.46 -0.22 -12.62
N LYS A 61 1.35 -0.86 -12.23
CA LYS A 61 0.28 -1.30 -13.14
C LYS A 61 -0.78 -0.24 -13.41
N ASN A 62 -0.88 0.78 -12.56
CA ASN A 62 -1.83 1.85 -12.72
C ASN A 62 -1.33 2.88 -13.75
N ASN A 63 -2.25 3.35 -14.60
CA ASN A 63 -2.03 4.41 -15.60
C ASN A 63 -2.91 5.65 -15.33
N GLY A 64 -3.52 5.73 -14.15
CA GLY A 64 -4.52 6.70 -13.75
C GLY A 64 -4.17 7.42 -12.45
N GLU A 65 -5.19 7.85 -11.73
CA GLU A 65 -5.04 8.68 -10.54
C GLU A 65 -4.68 7.83 -9.31
N PHE A 66 -3.57 8.18 -8.64
CA PHE A 66 -3.05 7.46 -7.47
C PHE A 66 -3.71 7.88 -6.15
N VAL A 67 -4.90 8.49 -6.18
CA VAL A 67 -5.58 9.05 -4.99
C VAL A 67 -5.85 7.98 -3.93
N LEU A 68 -6.35 6.81 -4.35
CA LEU A 68 -6.58 5.69 -3.44
C LEU A 68 -5.28 5.21 -2.79
N ILE A 69 -4.22 5.03 -3.59
CA ILE A 69 -2.91 4.59 -3.11
C ILE A 69 -2.33 5.60 -2.11
N GLN A 70 -2.44 6.89 -2.42
CA GLN A 70 -2.00 7.95 -1.52
C GLN A 70 -2.76 7.94 -0.21
N THR A 71 -4.09 7.75 -0.26
CA THR A 71 -4.94 7.67 0.92
C THR A 71 -4.58 6.45 1.78
N ILE A 72 -4.31 5.30 1.16
CA ILE A 72 -3.83 4.09 1.84
C ILE A 72 -2.49 4.34 2.53
N LEU A 73 -1.51 4.93 1.85
CA LEU A 73 -0.18 5.19 2.40
C LEU A 73 -0.21 6.17 3.58
N TYR A 74 -1.10 7.17 3.55
CA TYR A 74 -1.24 8.14 4.63
C TYR A 74 -2.12 7.67 5.78
N HIS A 75 -2.80 6.53 5.65
CA HIS A 75 -3.60 5.97 6.72
C HIS A 75 -2.76 5.69 7.98
N SER A 76 -3.29 5.96 9.18
CA SER A 76 -2.52 5.87 10.43
C SER A 76 -1.97 4.46 10.69
N SER A 77 -2.70 3.43 10.28
CA SER A 77 -2.28 2.03 10.43
C SER A 77 -1.22 1.57 9.42
N MET A 78 -0.87 2.43 8.45
CA MET A 78 0.08 2.14 7.36
C MET A 78 1.41 2.87 7.49
N GLN A 79 1.66 3.59 8.58
CA GLN A 79 2.86 4.43 8.75
C GLN A 79 4.18 3.66 8.53
N ASN A 80 4.29 2.43 9.04
CA ASN A 80 5.50 1.62 8.82
C ASN A 80 5.62 1.12 7.37
N VAL A 81 4.49 0.78 6.73
CA VAL A 81 4.45 0.44 5.30
C VAL A 81 4.89 1.64 4.47
N PHE A 82 4.40 2.83 4.79
CA PHE A 82 4.78 4.05 4.09
C PHE A 82 6.25 4.41 4.29
N SER A 83 6.76 4.29 5.51
CA SER A 83 8.19 4.48 5.81
C SER A 83 9.08 3.53 4.99
N GLU A 84 8.69 2.26 4.87
CA GLU A 84 9.45 1.30 4.05
C GLU A 84 9.23 1.51 2.54
N PHE A 85 8.05 1.95 2.12
CA PHE A 85 7.76 2.31 0.74
C PHE A 85 8.69 3.43 0.24
N LYS A 86 8.90 4.47 1.05
CA LYS A 86 9.83 5.58 0.73
C LYS A 86 11.28 5.12 0.54
N LYS A 87 11.68 3.99 1.12
CA LYS A 87 13.03 3.41 0.97
C LYS A 87 13.13 2.45 -0.21
N SER A 88 12.01 2.17 -0.89
CA SER A 88 11.98 1.20 -1.97
C SER A 88 12.58 1.74 -3.27
N THR A 89 12.88 0.82 -4.17
CA THR A 89 13.40 1.09 -5.53
C THR A 89 12.29 1.42 -6.55
N ILE A 90 11.07 1.74 -6.10
CA ILE A 90 9.92 1.90 -7.00
C ILE A 90 10.13 2.98 -8.07
N LEU A 91 10.83 4.07 -7.75
CA LEU A 91 11.14 5.10 -8.75
C LEU A 91 12.05 4.57 -9.87
N ILE A 92 13.01 3.69 -9.53
CA ILE A 92 13.88 3.04 -10.51
C ILE A 92 13.03 2.12 -11.40
N GLU A 93 12.16 1.31 -10.80
CA GLU A 93 11.27 0.39 -11.52
C GLU A 93 10.28 1.13 -12.45
N ALA A 94 9.77 2.29 -12.02
CA ALA A 94 8.92 3.14 -12.85
C ALA A 94 9.70 3.72 -14.06
N CYS A 95 10.95 4.12 -13.86
CA CYS A 95 11.84 4.57 -14.92
C CYS A 95 12.17 3.45 -15.93
N GLU A 96 12.50 2.25 -15.45
CA GLU A 96 12.78 1.08 -16.30
C GLU A 96 11.59 0.69 -17.16
N SER A 97 10.38 0.75 -16.60
CA SER A 97 9.12 0.46 -17.31
C SER A 97 8.61 1.64 -18.16
N LYS A 98 9.26 2.81 -18.08
CA LYS A 98 8.84 4.07 -18.73
C LYS A 98 7.41 4.47 -18.36
N ASN A 99 6.94 4.14 -17.16
CA ASN A 99 5.63 4.53 -16.66
C ASN A 99 5.66 6.01 -16.21
N THR A 100 5.42 6.93 -17.14
CA THR A 100 5.50 8.37 -16.89
C THR A 100 4.52 8.85 -15.81
N HIS A 101 3.32 8.27 -15.73
CA HIS A 101 2.34 8.61 -14.70
C HIS A 101 2.86 8.24 -13.30
N ALA A 102 3.40 7.02 -13.14
CA ALA A 102 3.99 6.61 -11.87
C ALA A 102 5.22 7.46 -11.51
N ILE A 103 6.07 7.80 -12.49
CA ILE A 103 7.24 8.67 -12.28
C ILE A 103 6.80 10.04 -11.75
N GLU A 104 5.86 10.70 -12.45
CA GLU A 104 5.35 12.02 -12.06
C GLU A 104 4.73 12.01 -10.66
N TRP A 105 3.91 10.99 -10.37
CA TRP A 105 3.30 10.85 -9.06
C TRP A 105 4.33 10.61 -7.95
N LEU A 106 5.31 9.73 -8.19
CA LEU A 106 6.37 9.43 -7.22
C LEU A 106 7.26 10.64 -6.93
N LEU A 107 7.56 11.47 -7.93
CA LEU A 107 8.32 12.71 -7.73
C LEU A 107 7.54 13.77 -6.95
N THR A 108 6.20 13.72 -6.99
CA THR A 108 5.33 14.69 -6.31
C THR A 108 4.93 14.25 -4.90
N ASN A 109 4.70 12.94 -4.70
CA ASN A 109 4.09 12.40 -3.48
C ASN A 109 4.87 11.21 -2.86
N GLY A 110 5.81 10.62 -3.60
CA GLY A 110 6.52 9.39 -3.20
C GLY A 110 7.72 9.62 -2.29
N TYR A 111 8.17 10.88 -2.14
CA TYR A 111 9.34 11.25 -1.33
C TYR A 111 9.06 12.48 -0.47
#